data_AF-A0A534NW20-F1
#
_entry.id   AF-A0A534NW20-F1
#
_cell.length_a   1.000
_cell.length_b   1.000
_cell.length_c   1.000
_cell.angle_alpha   90.00
_cell.angle_beta   90.00
_cell.angle_gamma   90.00
#
_symmetry.space_group_name_H-M   'P 1'
#
loop_
_entity.id
_entity.type
_entity.pdbx_description
1 polymer ?
#
loop_
_entity_poly.entity_id
_entity_poly.type
_entity_poly.pdbx_seq_one_letter_code
_entity_poly.pdbx_strand_id
1 'polypeptide(L)'
;AERRGRLGRLRPAPASGQRRGINENYARELLELHTLGVDGGYTQEDVVAVARCFTGWTVKEPQRDPKFAFEPRMHDFGPKRVLGKEIAEGQGEDDGEQVLDLLVHHPSTARFVASKLARRFVSDDPPDMLVDRAARTFAQTGGDIRAVLRTILESPEFWSRRALRAKVRSPLELVAGSVRALDARVDDPMALLRAVARIGEPLFAAQPPTGYLDTAQNWLSSGALLARIDFGLALASGQLDGVRVDLSAVSRDARGPEEVLDRASGRIGAPPLSEKTRAYILAELREAPVQSPAVAARAVGLLFGAPELQRR
;
A
#
# COMPACT_ATOMS: atom_id res chain seq x y z
N ALA A 1 -36.23 -12.14 -12.88
CA ALA A 1 -36.78 -12.26 -11.51
C ALA A 1 -35.61 -12.23 -10.52
N GLU A 2 -34.93 -11.09 -10.42
CA GLU A 2 -35.13 -10.07 -9.36
C GLU A 2 -34.87 -10.60 -7.94
N ARG A 3 -33.60 -10.51 -7.52
CA ARG A 3 -33.24 -10.24 -6.12
C ARG A 3 -32.64 -8.85 -6.05
N ARG A 4 -33.52 -7.85 -6.02
CA ARG A 4 -33.19 -6.45 -5.74
C ARG A 4 -32.71 -6.31 -4.30
N GLY A 5 -31.61 -5.56 -4.14
CA GLY A 5 -30.97 -5.25 -2.87
C GLY A 5 -31.92 -4.61 -1.86
N ARG A 6 -31.81 -5.07 -0.61
CA ARG A 6 -32.26 -4.29 0.54
C ARG A 6 -31.12 -3.34 0.90
N LEU A 7 -31.28 -2.09 0.47
CA LEU A 7 -30.62 -0.92 1.04
C LEU A 7 -30.60 -1.05 2.57
N GLY A 8 -29.41 -0.89 3.16
CA GLY A 8 -29.20 -0.90 4.59
C GLY A 8 -30.11 0.14 5.24
N ARG A 9 -31.04 -0.34 6.07
CA ARG A 9 -31.78 0.54 6.99
C ARG A 9 -30.76 1.17 7.93
N LEU A 10 -30.65 2.49 7.89
CA LEU A 10 -30.02 3.27 8.95
C LEU A 10 -30.55 2.75 10.29
N ARG A 11 -29.65 2.25 11.15
CA ARG A 11 -29.99 1.86 12.52
C ARG A 11 -30.61 3.07 13.22
N PRO A 12 -31.74 2.93 13.93
CA PRO A 12 -32.27 4.03 14.71
C PRO A 12 -31.24 4.48 15.75
N ALA A 13 -31.16 5.78 15.99
CA ALA A 13 -30.33 6.34 17.03
C ALA A 13 -30.68 5.67 18.38
N PRO A 14 -29.69 5.29 19.21
CA PRO A 14 -29.97 4.64 20.48
C PRO A 14 -30.78 5.58 21.38
N ALA A 15 -31.79 5.02 22.04
CA ALA A 15 -32.58 5.71 23.04
C ALA A 15 -31.68 6.19 24.20
N SER A 16 -31.94 7.41 24.66
CA SER A 16 -31.22 8.04 25.77
C SER A 16 -31.29 7.17 27.03
N GLY A 17 -30.15 6.60 27.45
CA GLY A 17 -30.04 5.85 28.70
C GLY A 17 -29.32 4.49 28.61
N GLN A 18 -29.08 3.95 27.41
CA GLN A 18 -28.17 2.82 27.27
C GLN A 18 -26.72 3.32 27.30
N ARG A 19 -25.97 2.95 28.35
CA ARG A 19 -24.51 3.07 28.35
C ARG A 19 -24.01 2.40 27.07
N ARG A 20 -23.52 3.18 26.11
CA ARG A 20 -22.84 2.63 24.93
C ARG A 20 -21.73 1.74 25.45
N GLY A 21 -21.74 0.46 25.07
CA GLY A 21 -20.69 -0.47 25.43
C GLY A 21 -19.33 0.04 24.95
N ILE A 22 -18.27 -0.38 25.62
CA ILE A 22 -16.88 -0.10 25.22
C ILE A 22 -16.60 -0.63 23.80
N ASN A 23 -15.67 0.00 23.08
CA ASN A 23 -15.34 -0.37 21.70
C ASN A 23 -14.26 -1.46 21.67
N GLU A 24 -14.64 -2.70 22.01
CA GLU A 24 -13.74 -3.86 21.96
C GLU A 24 -13.20 -4.13 20.55
N ASN A 25 -13.95 -3.81 19.49
CA ASN A 25 -13.49 -4.00 18.13
C ASN A 25 -12.27 -3.12 17.84
N TYR A 26 -12.31 -1.83 18.21
CA TYR A 26 -11.16 -0.94 18.06
C TYR A 26 -9.95 -1.40 18.86
N ALA A 27 -10.16 -1.82 20.12
CA ALA A 27 -9.09 -2.37 20.94
C ALA A 27 -8.46 -3.62 20.32
N ARG A 28 -9.30 -4.53 19.81
CA ARG A 28 -8.87 -5.73 19.11
C ARG A 28 -8.08 -5.39 17.85
N GLU A 29 -8.56 -4.47 17.02
CA GLU A 29 -7.86 -4.03 15.81
C GLU A 29 -6.50 -3.40 16.15
N LEU A 30 -6.43 -2.57 17.19
CA LEU A 30 -5.17 -1.97 17.67
C LEU A 30 -4.15 -3.06 18.03
N LEU A 31 -4.56 -4.05 18.84
CA LEU A 31 -3.71 -5.16 19.28
C LEU A 31 -3.34 -6.09 18.11
N GLU A 32 -4.31 -6.54 17.32
CA GLU A 32 -4.14 -7.57 16.29
C GLU A 32 -3.55 -7.04 14.98
N LEU A 33 -4.03 -5.90 14.50
CA LEU A 33 -3.80 -5.46 13.11
C LEU A 33 -2.73 -4.38 13.00
N HIS A 34 -2.46 -3.67 14.10
CA HIS A 34 -1.59 -2.50 14.12
C HIS A 34 -0.37 -2.65 15.03
N THR A 35 -0.41 -3.50 16.06
CA THR A 35 0.68 -3.61 17.05
C THR A 35 1.18 -5.03 17.25
N LEU A 36 0.58 -5.83 18.13
CA LEU A 36 1.14 -7.09 18.61
C LEU A 36 1.02 -8.23 17.60
N GLY A 37 0.05 -8.16 16.68
CA GLY A 37 -0.32 -9.29 15.82
C GLY A 37 -1.33 -10.22 16.49
N VAL A 38 -1.96 -11.10 15.70
CA VAL A 38 -2.99 -12.05 16.20
C VAL A 38 -2.45 -12.95 17.30
N ASP A 39 -1.22 -13.42 17.18
CA ASP A 39 -0.54 -14.26 18.18
C ASP A 39 0.34 -13.45 19.14
N GLY A 40 -0.06 -12.19 19.40
CA GLY A 40 0.72 -11.19 20.12
C GLY A 40 0.90 -11.42 21.62
N GLY A 41 0.21 -12.42 22.19
CA GLY A 41 0.29 -12.80 23.60
C GLY A 41 -0.67 -12.03 24.54
N TYR A 42 -1.66 -11.32 23.99
CA TYR A 42 -2.70 -10.64 24.77
C TYR A 42 -3.93 -11.53 24.98
N THR A 43 -4.74 -11.21 25.97
CA THR A 43 -5.96 -11.95 26.36
C THR A 43 -7.22 -11.17 26.04
N GLN A 44 -8.38 -11.82 26.16
CA GLN A 44 -9.67 -11.11 26.09
C GLN A 44 -9.83 -10.06 27.20
N GLU A 45 -9.22 -10.27 28.37
CA GLU A 45 -9.21 -9.28 29.45
C GLU A 45 -8.43 -8.03 29.04
N ASP A 46 -7.30 -8.20 28.33
CA ASP A 46 -6.53 -7.09 27.79
C ASP A 46 -7.33 -6.31 26.75
N VAL A 47 -8.07 -6.97 25.86
CA VAL A 47 -8.95 -6.31 24.87
C VAL A 47 -9.97 -5.40 25.57
N VAL A 48 -10.62 -5.91 26.61
CA VAL A 48 -11.59 -5.15 27.41
C VAL A 48 -10.90 -3.99 28.12
N ALA A 49 -9.76 -4.21 28.75
CA ALA A 49 -9.02 -3.17 29.46
C ALA A 49 -8.53 -2.05 28.52
N VAL A 50 -7.99 -2.41 27.35
CA VAL A 50 -7.61 -1.46 26.30
C VAL A 50 -8.84 -0.68 25.82
N ALA A 51 -9.97 -1.35 25.57
CA ALA A 51 -11.20 -0.67 25.16
C ALA A 51 -11.70 0.32 26.22
N ARG A 52 -11.49 0.03 27.51
CA ARG A 52 -11.76 0.96 28.62
C ARG A 52 -10.79 2.15 28.62
N CYS A 53 -9.49 1.93 28.40
CA CYS A 53 -8.48 3.01 28.34
C CYS A 53 -8.80 4.04 27.25
N PHE A 54 -9.28 3.59 26.08
CA PHE A 54 -9.62 4.48 24.96
C PHE A 54 -11.01 5.11 25.04
N THR A 55 -11.79 4.86 26.10
CA THR A 55 -13.05 5.58 26.29
C THR A 55 -12.78 7.08 26.46
N GLY A 56 -13.71 7.95 26.06
CA GLY A 56 -13.50 9.40 26.07
C GLY A 56 -12.71 9.96 24.88
N TRP A 57 -11.84 9.19 24.23
CA TRP A 57 -11.18 9.62 22.99
C TRP A 57 -12.22 9.72 21.86
N THR A 58 -12.31 10.90 21.22
CA THR A 58 -13.33 11.18 20.21
C THR A 58 -12.85 12.18 19.16
N VAL A 59 -13.69 12.41 18.14
CA VAL A 59 -13.43 13.38 17.07
C VAL A 59 -14.52 14.44 17.08
N LYS A 60 -14.14 15.70 17.27
CA LYS A 60 -15.02 16.86 17.08
C LYS A 60 -15.07 17.23 15.60
N GLU A 61 -16.23 17.71 15.17
CA GLU A 61 -16.47 18.23 13.80
C GLU A 61 -16.07 17.27 12.65
N PRO A 62 -16.42 15.96 12.71
CA PRO A 62 -15.90 14.93 11.79
C PRO A 62 -16.22 15.17 10.31
N GLN A 63 -17.20 16.00 10.00
CA GLN A 63 -17.63 16.32 8.62
C GLN A 63 -17.09 17.65 8.09
N ARG A 64 -16.37 18.43 8.92
CA ARG A 64 -15.87 19.76 8.55
C ARG A 64 -14.36 19.88 8.73
N ASP A 65 -13.90 19.72 9.97
CA ASP A 65 -12.50 19.85 10.37
C ASP A 65 -12.25 18.87 11.53
N PRO A 66 -12.09 17.57 11.22
CA PRO A 66 -12.00 16.52 12.22
C PRO A 66 -10.81 16.77 13.16
N LYS A 67 -11.10 17.01 14.43
CA LYS A 67 -10.09 17.20 15.48
C LYS A 67 -10.23 16.17 16.56
N PHE A 68 -9.11 15.60 16.98
CA PHE A 68 -9.06 14.81 18.20
C PHE A 68 -9.56 15.64 19.39
N ALA A 69 -10.31 14.99 20.27
CA ALA A 69 -10.74 15.56 21.54
C ALA A 69 -10.93 14.46 22.58
N PHE A 70 -10.69 14.78 23.83
CA PHE A 70 -11.09 13.97 24.97
C PHE A 70 -12.39 14.48 25.57
N GLU A 71 -13.35 13.58 25.82
CA GLU A 71 -14.60 13.87 26.53
C GLU A 71 -14.64 13.06 27.84
N PRO A 72 -14.31 13.68 28.98
CA PRO A 72 -14.27 13.03 30.29
C PRO A 72 -15.57 12.29 30.64
N ARG A 73 -16.74 12.80 30.24
CA ARG A 73 -18.03 12.19 30.57
C ARG A 73 -18.26 10.83 29.91
N MET A 74 -17.49 10.52 28.87
CA MET A 74 -17.53 9.24 28.16
C MET A 74 -16.43 8.28 28.63
N HIS A 75 -15.52 8.72 29.49
CA HIS A 75 -14.38 7.93 29.93
C HIS A 75 -14.69 7.09 31.18
N ASP A 76 -14.17 5.87 31.22
CA ASP A 76 -14.16 5.00 32.38
C ASP A 76 -12.91 5.29 33.21
N PHE A 77 -13.05 6.04 34.31
CA PHE A 77 -11.93 6.39 35.18
C PHE A 77 -11.47 5.29 36.14
N GLY A 78 -12.14 4.14 36.16
CA GLY A 78 -11.79 3.06 37.09
C GLY A 78 -10.42 2.44 36.78
N PRO A 79 -9.82 1.70 37.72
CA PRO A 79 -8.53 1.06 37.50
C PRO A 79 -8.60 0.02 36.37
N LYS A 80 -7.48 -0.13 35.65
CA LYS A 80 -7.35 -1.04 34.51
C LYS A 80 -6.02 -1.77 34.59
N ARG A 81 -5.94 -2.94 33.96
CA ARG A 81 -4.71 -3.71 33.82
C ARG A 81 -4.57 -4.15 32.38
N VAL A 82 -3.49 -3.73 31.72
CA VAL A 82 -3.22 -4.01 30.30
C VAL A 82 -1.86 -4.70 30.22
N LEU A 83 -1.81 -5.90 29.65
CA LEU A 83 -0.59 -6.70 29.46
C LEU A 83 0.19 -6.89 30.77
N GLY A 84 -0.53 -7.11 31.87
CA GLY A 84 0.02 -7.26 33.22
C GLY A 84 0.52 -5.98 33.88
N LYS A 85 0.33 -4.80 33.26
CA LYS A 85 0.68 -3.49 33.82
C LYS A 85 -0.58 -2.77 34.31
N GLU A 86 -0.51 -2.22 35.52
CA GLU A 86 -1.59 -1.42 36.08
C GLU A 86 -1.60 -0.02 35.45
N ILE A 87 -2.78 0.42 35.06
CA ILE A 87 -3.07 1.80 34.70
C ILE A 87 -3.89 2.38 35.84
N ALA A 88 -3.32 3.37 36.53
CA ALA A 88 -3.90 3.99 37.70
C ALA A 88 -5.27 4.60 37.37
N GLU A 89 -6.16 4.64 38.35
CA GLU A 89 -7.44 5.34 38.18
C GLU A 89 -7.25 6.86 38.06
N GLY A 90 -8.23 7.51 37.44
CA GLY A 90 -8.30 8.97 37.41
C GLY A 90 -7.42 9.70 36.38
N GLN A 91 -6.65 8.99 35.54
CA GLN A 91 -5.74 9.65 34.57
C GLN A 91 -6.48 10.21 33.34
N GLY A 92 -7.60 9.60 32.93
CA GLY A 92 -8.43 10.13 31.86
C GLY A 92 -7.82 9.91 30.48
N GLU A 93 -7.44 10.99 29.79
CA GLU A 93 -6.89 10.94 28.43
C GLU A 93 -5.60 10.09 28.38
N ASP A 94 -4.77 10.23 29.41
CA ASP A 94 -3.45 9.59 29.53
C ASP A 94 -3.50 8.06 29.66
N ASP A 95 -4.67 7.47 29.92
CA ASP A 95 -4.83 6.01 29.90
C ASP A 95 -4.52 5.44 28.50
N GLY A 96 -5.01 6.11 27.46
CA GLY A 96 -4.79 5.71 26.07
C GLY A 96 -3.32 5.86 25.67
N GLU A 97 -2.69 6.97 26.04
CA GLU A 97 -1.26 7.23 25.78
C GLU A 97 -0.37 6.18 26.48
N GLN A 98 -0.64 5.86 27.75
CA GLN A 98 0.09 4.79 28.45
C GLN A 98 -0.07 3.43 27.77
N VAL A 99 -1.26 3.10 27.25
CA VAL A 99 -1.44 1.88 26.46
C VAL A 99 -0.60 1.92 25.18
N LEU A 100 -0.55 3.04 24.47
CA LEU A 100 0.29 3.17 23.27
C LEU A 100 1.78 2.99 23.61
N ASP A 101 2.25 3.58 24.70
CA ASP A 101 3.62 3.41 25.20
C ASP A 101 3.92 1.94 25.52
N LEU A 102 2.99 1.26 26.21
CA LEU A 102 3.13 -0.17 26.51
C LEU A 102 3.22 -1.02 25.23
N LEU A 103 2.41 -0.70 24.22
CA LEU A 103 2.39 -1.44 22.96
C LEU A 103 3.67 -1.20 22.15
N VAL A 104 4.15 0.05 22.04
CA VAL A 104 5.40 0.36 21.33
C VAL A 104 6.58 -0.39 21.93
N HIS A 105 6.65 -0.52 23.26
CA HIS A 105 7.76 -1.24 23.92
C HIS A 105 7.58 -2.77 23.95
N HIS A 106 6.46 -3.30 23.44
CA HIS A 106 6.23 -4.74 23.44
C HIS A 106 7.07 -5.45 22.35
N PRO A 107 7.76 -6.56 22.67
CA PRO A 107 8.58 -7.30 21.70
C PRO A 107 7.81 -7.75 20.45
N SER A 108 6.54 -8.15 20.62
CA SER A 108 5.67 -8.54 19.49
C SER A 108 5.44 -7.38 18.53
N THR A 109 5.31 -6.13 19.02
CA THR A 109 5.15 -4.94 18.16
C THR A 109 6.41 -4.65 17.38
N ALA A 110 7.58 -4.73 18.00
CA ALA A 110 8.85 -4.58 17.31
C ALA A 110 8.97 -5.60 16.14
N ARG A 111 8.66 -6.88 16.39
CA ARG A 111 8.68 -7.92 15.35
C ARG A 111 7.61 -7.69 14.29
N PHE A 112 6.38 -7.33 14.67
CA PHE A 112 5.26 -7.11 13.75
C PHE A 112 5.55 -5.96 12.77
N VAL A 113 5.96 -4.80 13.29
CA VAL A 113 6.29 -3.62 12.47
C VAL A 113 7.50 -3.91 11.58
N ALA A 114 8.57 -4.49 12.14
CA ALA A 114 9.76 -4.89 11.37
C ALA A 114 9.41 -5.85 10.23
N SER A 115 8.53 -6.83 10.48
CA SER A 115 8.09 -7.79 9.46
C SER A 115 7.34 -7.10 8.32
N LYS A 116 6.42 -6.18 8.64
CA LYS A 116 5.68 -5.41 7.62
C LYS A 116 6.61 -4.53 6.79
N LEU A 117 7.56 -3.84 7.43
CA LEU A 117 8.53 -3.00 6.73
C LEU A 117 9.48 -3.83 5.85
N ALA A 118 10.03 -4.93 6.37
CA ALA A 118 10.86 -5.83 5.59
C ALA A 118 10.09 -6.40 4.39
N ARG A 119 8.82 -6.76 4.57
CA ARG A 119 7.96 -7.22 3.48
C ARG A 119 7.72 -6.16 2.42
N ARG A 120 7.50 -4.91 2.85
CA ARG A 120 7.22 -3.78 1.96
C ARG A 120 8.42 -3.43 1.08
N PHE A 121 9.64 -3.52 1.62
CA PHE A 121 10.85 -3.01 0.97
C PHE A 121 11.76 -4.09 0.37
N VAL A 122 11.71 -5.33 0.85
CA VAL A 122 12.66 -6.38 0.43
C VAL A 122 11.99 -7.44 -0.44
N SER A 123 11.00 -8.17 0.10
CA SER A 123 10.33 -9.26 -0.62
C SER A 123 9.04 -9.66 0.12
N ASP A 124 8.10 -10.34 -0.56
CA ASP A 124 6.88 -10.86 0.09
C ASP A 124 7.17 -11.80 1.28
N ASP A 125 8.30 -12.51 1.22
CA ASP A 125 8.80 -13.41 2.26
C ASP A 125 10.25 -13.04 2.65
N PRO A 126 10.42 -11.99 3.49
CA PRO A 126 11.73 -11.54 3.94
C PRO A 126 12.35 -12.54 4.92
N PRO A 127 13.68 -12.74 4.94
CA PRO A 127 14.32 -13.68 5.85
C PRO A 127 14.14 -13.25 7.32
N ASP A 128 13.88 -14.21 8.21
CA ASP A 128 13.71 -13.94 9.65
C ASP A 128 14.88 -13.18 10.27
N MET A 129 16.12 -13.48 9.86
CA MET A 129 17.31 -12.77 10.37
C MET A 129 17.28 -11.26 10.10
N LEU A 130 16.70 -10.83 8.99
CA LEU A 130 16.54 -9.41 8.67
C LEU A 130 15.46 -8.78 9.57
N VAL A 131 14.33 -9.48 9.71
CA VAL A 131 13.22 -9.07 10.58
C VAL A 131 13.70 -8.92 12.01
N ASP A 132 14.47 -9.88 12.52
CA ASP A 132 15.03 -9.86 13.88
C ASP A 132 15.98 -8.67 14.08
N ARG A 133 16.80 -8.35 13.08
CA ARG A 133 17.74 -7.22 13.13
C ARG A 133 16.99 -5.88 13.17
N ALA A 134 15.96 -5.75 12.34
CA ALA A 134 15.09 -4.59 12.31
C ALA A 134 14.27 -4.45 13.60
N ALA A 135 13.74 -5.55 14.15
CA ALA A 135 13.01 -5.57 15.41
C ALA A 135 13.92 -5.19 16.60
N ARG A 136 15.17 -5.67 16.63
CA ARG A 136 16.15 -5.23 17.63
C ARG A 136 16.42 -3.72 17.53
N THR A 137 16.55 -3.19 16.32
CA THR A 137 16.72 -1.74 16.11
C THR A 137 15.50 -0.98 16.63
N PHE A 138 14.29 -1.45 16.31
CA PHE A 138 13.04 -0.86 16.79
C PHE A 138 13.02 -0.79 18.33
N ALA A 139 13.32 -1.91 19.00
CA ALA A 139 13.33 -1.97 20.47
C ALA A 139 14.41 -1.06 21.10
N GLN A 140 15.62 -1.04 20.54
CA GLN A 140 16.74 -0.24 21.07
C GLN A 140 16.55 1.27 20.89
N THR A 141 15.75 1.67 19.90
CA THR A 141 15.52 3.08 19.56
C THR A 141 14.18 3.61 20.05
N GLY A 142 13.40 2.80 20.79
CA GLY A 142 12.06 3.19 21.22
C GLY A 142 11.07 3.38 20.08
N GLY A 143 11.22 2.61 18.99
CA GLY A 143 10.31 2.65 17.84
C GLY A 143 10.67 3.64 16.72
N ASP A 144 11.91 4.11 16.63
CA ASP A 144 12.34 5.01 15.54
C ASP A 144 12.28 4.31 14.18
N ILE A 145 11.22 4.60 13.41
CA ILE A 145 10.99 4.04 12.07
C ILE A 145 12.12 4.42 11.10
N ARG A 146 12.73 5.60 11.24
CA ARG A 146 13.86 6.00 10.37
C ARG A 146 15.05 5.08 10.60
N ALA A 147 15.39 4.80 11.86
CA ALA A 147 16.47 3.89 12.21
C ALA A 147 16.19 2.47 11.70
N VAL A 148 14.96 1.98 11.87
CA VAL A 148 14.54 0.66 11.39
C VAL A 148 14.64 0.54 9.87
N LEU A 149 14.16 1.55 9.13
CA LEU A 149 14.28 1.59 7.68
C LEU A 149 15.74 1.61 7.24
N ARG A 150 16.60 2.38 7.92
CA ARG A 150 18.04 2.37 7.63
C ARG A 150 18.63 0.98 7.78
N THR A 151 18.35 0.28 8.89
CA THR A 151 18.80 -1.10 9.11
C THR A 151 18.36 -2.03 7.98
N ILE A 152 17.14 -1.86 7.46
CA ILE A 152 16.63 -2.68 6.35
C ILE A 152 17.33 -2.34 5.03
N LEU A 153 17.42 -1.06 4.68
CA LEU A 153 17.93 -0.61 3.38
C LEU A 153 19.46 -0.75 3.24
N GLU A 154 20.19 -0.74 4.36
CA GLU A 154 21.64 -0.98 4.41
C GLU A 154 21.97 -2.48 4.58
N SER A 155 20.97 -3.36 4.65
CA SER A 155 21.18 -4.81 4.83
C SER A 155 21.66 -5.51 3.54
N PRO A 156 22.49 -6.56 3.65
CA PRO A 156 22.87 -7.36 2.49
C PRO A 156 21.68 -8.07 1.84
N GLU A 157 20.63 -8.38 2.61
CA GLU A 157 19.40 -8.99 2.11
C GLU A 157 18.68 -8.08 1.11
N PHE A 158 18.65 -6.76 1.36
CA PHE A 158 18.06 -5.77 0.47
C PHE A 158 18.78 -5.68 -0.87
N TRP A 159 20.11 -5.74 -0.86
CA TRP A 159 20.95 -5.68 -2.07
C TRP A 159 21.18 -7.05 -2.75
N SER A 160 20.53 -8.10 -2.24
CA SER A 160 20.69 -9.45 -2.78
C SER A 160 20.05 -9.59 -4.16
N ARG A 161 20.58 -10.51 -4.98
CA ARG A 161 19.94 -10.90 -6.25
C ARG A 161 18.51 -11.45 -6.06
N ARG A 162 18.21 -12.00 -4.88
CA ARG A 162 16.87 -12.53 -4.54
C ARG A 162 15.86 -11.40 -4.33
N ALA A 163 16.28 -10.29 -3.72
CA ALA A 163 15.42 -9.13 -3.47
C ALA A 163 15.21 -8.28 -4.72
N LEU A 164 16.19 -8.24 -5.62
CA LEU A 164 16.08 -7.52 -6.90
C LEU A 164 14.85 -8.01 -7.68
N ARG A 165 13.88 -7.12 -7.95
CA ARG A 165 12.65 -7.45 -8.68
C ARG A 165 11.81 -8.55 -8.01
N ALA A 166 11.92 -8.70 -6.69
CA ALA A 166 11.09 -9.64 -5.93
C ALA A 166 9.65 -9.13 -5.76
N LYS A 167 9.45 -7.80 -5.76
CA LYS A 167 8.15 -7.19 -5.49
C LYS A 167 7.44 -6.89 -6.80
N VAL A 168 6.12 -7.03 -6.79
CA VAL A 168 5.26 -6.49 -7.86
C VAL A 168 4.91 -5.06 -7.51
N ARG A 169 4.94 -4.17 -8.50
CA ARG A 169 4.48 -2.80 -8.37
C ARG A 169 2.98 -2.79 -8.07
N SER A 170 2.58 -2.05 -7.03
CA SER A 170 1.16 -1.77 -6.81
C SER A 170 0.59 -1.01 -8.01
N PRO A 171 -0.74 -1.00 -8.21
CA PRO A 171 -1.35 -0.20 -9.27
C PRO A 171 -0.96 1.28 -9.23
N LEU A 172 -0.88 1.90 -8.05
CA LEU A 172 -0.42 3.27 -7.89
C LEU A 172 1.04 3.43 -8.31
N GLU A 173 1.92 2.53 -7.88
CA GLU A 173 3.35 2.55 -8.24
C GLU A 173 3.56 2.38 -9.75
N LEU A 174 2.77 1.52 -10.39
CA LEU A 174 2.79 1.31 -11.83
C LEU A 174 2.37 2.59 -12.56
N VAL A 175 1.19 3.14 -12.25
CA VAL A 175 0.66 4.33 -12.93
C VAL A 175 1.57 5.54 -12.74
N ALA A 176 1.95 5.85 -11.49
CA ALA A 176 2.83 6.97 -11.20
C ALA A 176 4.25 6.75 -11.77
N GLY A 177 4.73 5.51 -11.76
CA GLY A 177 6.01 5.12 -12.35
C GLY A 177 6.03 5.32 -13.87
N SER A 178 4.97 4.90 -14.58
CA SER A 178 4.84 5.06 -16.02
C SER A 178 4.78 6.52 -16.46
N VAL A 179 3.98 7.34 -15.76
CA VAL A 179 3.88 8.79 -16.01
C VAL A 179 5.25 9.45 -15.87
N ARG A 180 5.97 9.15 -14.78
CA ARG A 180 7.32 9.67 -14.53
C ARG A 180 8.35 9.17 -15.55
N ALA A 181 8.32 7.89 -15.89
CA ALA A 181 9.25 7.29 -16.84
C ALA A 181 9.13 7.89 -18.26
N LEU A 182 7.93 8.34 -18.62
CA LEU A 182 7.68 8.99 -19.91
C LEU A 182 7.84 10.51 -19.88
N ASP A 183 8.14 11.10 -18.72
CA ASP A 183 8.10 12.56 -18.51
C ASP A 183 6.76 13.15 -18.99
N ALA A 184 5.66 12.46 -18.66
CA ALA A 184 4.35 12.82 -19.12
C ALA A 184 3.85 14.10 -18.44
N ARG A 185 3.32 15.03 -19.23
CA ARG A 185 2.65 16.22 -18.70
C ARG A 185 1.24 15.85 -18.27
N VAL A 186 0.90 16.13 -17.02
CA VAL A 186 -0.43 15.87 -16.45
C VAL A 186 -1.10 17.21 -16.16
N ASP A 187 -2.13 17.53 -16.94
CA ASP A 187 -2.99 18.69 -16.71
C ASP A 187 -4.24 18.30 -15.89
N ASP A 188 -4.74 17.07 -16.02
CA ASP A 188 -5.82 16.50 -15.20
C ASP A 188 -5.50 15.04 -14.81
N PRO A 189 -5.38 14.69 -13.51
CA PRO A 189 -5.04 13.34 -13.07
C PRO A 189 -6.23 12.37 -13.05
N MET A 190 -7.47 12.80 -13.34
CA MET A 190 -8.65 11.95 -13.15
C MET A 190 -8.63 10.67 -13.98
N ALA A 191 -8.07 10.69 -15.20
CA ALA A 191 -7.89 9.48 -16.00
C ALA A 191 -6.89 8.49 -15.35
N LEU A 192 -5.83 9.00 -14.73
CA LEU A 192 -4.85 8.21 -14.00
C LEU A 192 -5.46 7.57 -12.75
N LEU A 193 -6.24 8.34 -11.97
CA LEU A 193 -6.95 7.83 -10.79
C LEU A 193 -7.92 6.69 -11.15
N ARG A 194 -8.66 6.83 -12.25
CA ARG A 194 -9.52 5.76 -12.78
C ARG A 194 -8.72 4.53 -13.21
N ALA A 195 -7.52 4.71 -13.76
CA ALA A 195 -6.65 3.60 -14.11
C ALA A 195 -6.18 2.83 -12.87
N VAL A 196 -5.71 3.54 -11.83
CA VAL A 196 -5.31 2.92 -10.55
C VAL A 196 -6.47 2.09 -9.96
N ALA A 197 -7.68 2.66 -9.92
CA ALA A 197 -8.88 1.97 -9.45
C ALA A 197 -9.23 0.73 -10.30
N ARG A 198 -9.16 0.84 -11.62
CA ARG A 198 -9.48 -0.26 -12.56
C ARG A 198 -8.51 -1.42 -12.45
N ILE A 199 -7.23 -1.14 -12.22
CA ILE A 199 -6.21 -2.17 -12.03
C ILE A 199 -6.38 -2.88 -10.67
N GLY A 200 -6.86 -2.17 -9.64
CA GLY A 200 -7.30 -2.80 -8.39
C GLY A 200 -6.97 -2.06 -7.08
N GLU A 201 -6.49 -0.81 -7.13
CA GLU A 201 -6.14 -0.04 -5.92
C GLU A 201 -6.91 1.31 -5.86
N PRO A 202 -8.25 1.31 -5.81
CA PRO A 202 -8.99 2.57 -5.70
C PRO A 202 -8.55 3.36 -4.45
N LEU A 203 -8.00 4.55 -4.66
CA LEU A 203 -7.42 5.34 -3.57
C LEU A 203 -8.47 5.66 -2.51
N PHE A 204 -8.08 5.53 -1.24
CA PHE A 204 -8.94 5.76 -0.06
C PHE A 204 -10.21 4.89 -0.01
N ALA A 205 -10.25 3.76 -0.74
CA ALA A 205 -11.41 2.87 -0.80
C ALA A 205 -11.11 1.44 -0.31
N ALA A 206 -9.97 1.22 0.36
CA ALA A 206 -9.68 -0.04 1.02
C ALA A 206 -10.78 -0.35 2.05
N GLN A 207 -11.39 -1.53 1.93
CA GLN A 207 -12.44 -1.97 2.86
C GLN A 207 -11.91 -2.32 4.26
N PRO A 208 -10.81 -3.10 4.41
CA PRO A 208 -10.29 -3.39 5.73
C PRO A 208 -9.47 -2.21 6.29
N PRO A 209 -9.45 -2.01 7.62
CA PRO A 209 -8.68 -0.94 8.27
C PRO A 209 -7.17 -1.11 8.11
N THR A 210 -6.71 -2.28 7.69
CA THR A 210 -5.30 -2.60 7.39
C THR A 210 -4.81 -2.00 6.08
N GLY A 211 -5.70 -1.44 5.24
CA GLY A 211 -5.37 -0.97 3.91
C GLY A 211 -5.20 -2.10 2.89
N TYR A 212 -4.55 -1.81 1.77
CA TYR A 212 -4.26 -2.81 0.75
C TYR A 212 -3.08 -3.70 1.16
N LEU A 213 -3.18 -5.00 0.83
CA LEU A 213 -2.08 -5.94 1.04
C LEU A 213 -0.90 -5.62 0.12
N ASP A 214 0.31 -5.75 0.64
CA ASP A 214 1.54 -5.41 -0.06
C ASP A 214 2.17 -6.60 -0.82
N THR A 215 1.46 -7.72 -0.96
CA THR A 215 1.93 -8.95 -1.61
C THR A 215 1.63 -8.97 -3.11
N ALA A 216 2.49 -9.65 -3.88
CA ALA A 216 2.38 -9.77 -5.33
C ALA A 216 1.04 -10.38 -5.78
N GLN A 217 0.55 -11.39 -5.06
CA GLN A 217 -0.68 -12.10 -5.41
C GLN A 217 -1.91 -11.18 -5.40
N ASN A 218 -1.90 -10.15 -4.56
CA ASN A 218 -2.98 -9.15 -4.51
C ASN A 218 -3.05 -8.29 -5.79
N TRP A 219 -1.95 -8.23 -6.55
CA TRP A 219 -1.77 -7.33 -7.68
C TRP A 219 -1.73 -8.00 -9.06
N LEU A 220 -1.68 -9.34 -9.11
CA LEU A 220 -1.44 -10.13 -10.33
C LEU A 220 -2.61 -11.05 -10.73
N SER A 221 -3.87 -10.59 -10.60
CA SER A 221 -5.00 -11.31 -11.20
C SER A 221 -4.97 -11.20 -12.73
N SER A 222 -5.59 -12.14 -13.45
CA SER A 222 -5.68 -12.09 -14.93
C SER A 222 -6.33 -10.78 -15.41
N GLY A 223 -7.35 -10.29 -14.71
CA GLY A 223 -7.99 -9.01 -15.00
C GLY A 223 -7.07 -7.81 -14.73
N ALA A 224 -6.28 -7.85 -13.64
CA ALA A 224 -5.32 -6.79 -13.33
C ALA A 224 -4.19 -6.73 -14.37
N LEU A 225 -3.71 -7.88 -14.86
CA LEU A 225 -2.70 -7.93 -15.92
C LEU A 225 -3.18 -7.30 -17.22
N LEU A 226 -4.41 -7.62 -17.65
CA LEU A 226 -5.01 -6.99 -18.84
C LEU A 226 -5.16 -5.48 -18.64
N ALA A 227 -5.70 -5.05 -17.49
CA ALA A 227 -5.86 -3.63 -17.20
C ALA A 227 -4.53 -2.85 -17.17
N ARG A 228 -3.43 -3.49 -16.75
CA ARG A 228 -2.07 -2.91 -16.80
C ARG A 228 -1.59 -2.71 -18.23
N ILE A 229 -1.81 -3.70 -19.10
CA ILE A 229 -1.47 -3.62 -20.53
C ILE A 229 -2.29 -2.51 -21.20
N ASP A 230 -3.61 -2.49 -20.97
CA ASP A 230 -4.51 -1.49 -21.53
C ASP A 230 -4.11 -0.08 -21.08
N PHE A 231 -3.77 0.09 -19.80
CA PHE A 231 -3.26 1.36 -19.29
C PHE A 231 -1.95 1.78 -19.99
N GLY A 232 -0.98 0.87 -20.12
CA GLY A 232 0.29 1.16 -20.78
C GLY A 232 0.10 1.60 -22.23
N LEU A 233 -0.75 0.89 -22.98
CA LEU A 233 -1.10 1.24 -24.35
C LEU A 233 -1.80 2.59 -24.43
N ALA A 234 -2.81 2.85 -23.60
CA ALA A 234 -3.57 4.09 -23.60
C ALA A 234 -2.71 5.30 -23.22
N LEU A 235 -1.80 5.15 -22.26
CA LEU A 235 -0.85 6.20 -21.89
C LEU A 235 0.10 6.51 -23.05
N ALA A 236 0.70 5.48 -23.65
CA ALA A 236 1.70 5.63 -24.69
C ALA A 236 1.12 6.18 -26.00
N SER A 237 -0.15 5.87 -26.29
CA SER A 237 -0.89 6.37 -27.47
C SER A 237 -1.51 7.76 -27.26
N GLY A 238 -1.39 8.35 -26.08
CA GLY A 238 -1.99 9.65 -25.76
C GLY A 238 -3.52 9.61 -25.64
N GLN A 239 -4.11 8.46 -25.30
CA GLN A 239 -5.55 8.26 -25.15
C GLN A 239 -6.09 8.56 -23.75
N LEU A 240 -5.22 9.00 -22.82
CA LEU A 240 -5.64 9.41 -21.48
C LEU A 240 -5.90 10.90 -21.43
N ASP A 241 -7.17 11.27 -21.27
CA ASP A 241 -7.59 12.67 -21.10
C ASP A 241 -6.77 13.36 -19.99
N GLY A 242 -6.28 14.56 -20.29
CA GLY A 242 -5.48 15.35 -19.36
C GLY A 242 -4.02 14.90 -19.22
N VAL A 243 -3.57 13.90 -19.99
CA VAL A 243 -2.19 13.41 -19.97
C VAL A 243 -1.57 13.47 -21.36
N ARG A 244 -0.38 14.05 -21.46
CA ARG A 244 0.35 14.21 -22.73
C ARG A 244 1.74 13.60 -22.63
N VAL A 245 2.11 12.85 -23.65
CA VAL A 245 3.41 12.16 -23.76
C VAL A 245 4.03 12.48 -25.12
N ASP A 246 5.33 12.79 -25.13
CA ASP A 246 6.13 12.87 -26.37
C ASP A 246 7.00 11.62 -26.50
N LEU A 247 6.69 10.80 -27.52
CA LEU A 247 7.47 9.59 -27.88
C LEU A 247 8.22 9.75 -29.19
N SER A 248 8.29 10.96 -29.77
CA SER A 248 8.87 11.16 -31.09
C SER A 248 10.33 10.70 -31.17
N ALA A 249 11.11 10.89 -30.11
CA ALA A 249 12.51 10.44 -30.03
C ALA A 249 12.67 8.90 -30.10
N VAL A 250 11.62 8.13 -29.79
CA VAL A 250 11.67 6.67 -29.79
C VAL A 250 11.69 6.10 -31.21
N SER A 251 10.92 6.68 -32.15
CA SER A 251 10.83 6.17 -33.54
C SER A 251 11.52 7.06 -34.58
N ARG A 252 11.82 8.32 -34.27
CA ARG A 252 12.51 9.24 -35.20
C ARG A 252 13.82 8.65 -35.69
N ASP A 253 14.00 8.54 -37.00
CA ASP A 253 15.20 8.00 -37.65
C ASP A 253 15.57 6.56 -37.25
N ALA A 254 14.65 5.81 -36.66
CA ALA A 254 14.88 4.40 -36.37
C ALA A 254 14.99 3.60 -37.68
N ARG A 255 15.95 2.68 -37.73
CA ARG A 255 16.22 1.84 -38.92
C ARG A 255 15.43 0.54 -38.93
N GLY A 256 14.90 0.13 -37.78
CA GLY A 256 14.11 -1.10 -37.64
C GLY A 256 13.42 -1.19 -36.28
N PRO A 257 12.53 -2.20 -36.10
CA PRO A 257 11.78 -2.40 -34.87
C PRO A 257 12.68 -2.70 -33.66
N GLU A 258 13.86 -3.28 -33.87
CA GLU A 258 14.86 -3.52 -32.83
C GLU A 258 15.36 -2.21 -32.21
N GLU A 259 15.68 -1.22 -33.06
CA GLU A 259 16.14 0.09 -32.61
C GLU A 259 15.02 0.87 -31.88
N VAL A 260 13.77 0.74 -32.33
CA VAL A 260 12.60 1.29 -31.64
C VAL A 260 12.44 0.67 -30.25
N LEU A 261 12.55 -0.66 -30.14
CA LEU A 261 12.42 -1.37 -28.87
C LEU A 261 13.54 -1.00 -27.89
N ASP A 262 14.78 -0.90 -28.36
CA ASP A 262 15.92 -0.54 -27.53
C ASP A 262 15.80 0.90 -27.00
N ARG A 263 15.37 1.84 -27.87
CA ARG A 263 15.10 3.24 -27.46
C ARG A 263 13.91 3.34 -26.49
N ALA A 264 12.83 2.59 -26.73
CA ALA A 264 11.68 2.54 -25.82
C ALA A 264 12.08 1.98 -24.45
N SER A 265 12.87 0.90 -24.43
CA SER A 265 13.42 0.30 -23.22
C SER A 265 14.31 1.29 -22.46
N GLY A 266 15.18 2.00 -23.16
CA GLY A 266 16.02 3.06 -22.58
C GLY A 266 15.19 4.21 -22.01
N ARG A 267 14.15 4.66 -22.74
CA ARG A 267 13.27 5.77 -22.30
C ARG A 267 12.62 5.49 -20.97
N ILE A 268 12.15 4.26 -20.75
CA ILE A 268 11.42 3.89 -19.53
C ILE A 268 12.28 3.22 -18.46
N GLY A 269 13.59 3.07 -18.70
CA GLY A 269 14.50 2.34 -17.82
C GLY A 269 14.11 0.87 -17.65
N ALA A 270 13.66 0.23 -18.74
CA ALA A 270 13.29 -1.17 -18.70
C ALA A 270 14.51 -2.04 -18.38
N PRO A 271 14.38 -3.03 -17.48
CA PRO A 271 15.45 -3.99 -17.27
C PRO A 271 15.62 -4.91 -18.51
N PRO A 272 16.70 -5.72 -18.58
CA PRO A 272 16.86 -6.70 -19.64
C PRO A 272 15.63 -7.60 -19.77
N LEU A 273 15.10 -7.67 -20.99
CA LEU A 273 13.94 -8.48 -21.35
C LEU A 273 14.36 -9.93 -21.58
N SER A 274 13.48 -10.87 -21.24
CA SER A 274 13.64 -12.26 -21.69
C SER A 274 13.55 -12.35 -23.21
N GLU A 275 14.17 -13.39 -23.79
CA GLU A 275 14.10 -13.65 -25.24
C GLU A 275 12.66 -13.76 -25.73
N LYS A 276 11.79 -14.39 -24.94
CA LYS A 276 10.36 -14.53 -25.24
C LYS A 276 9.64 -13.19 -25.28
N THR A 277 9.80 -12.35 -24.26
CA THR A 277 9.19 -11.01 -24.22
C THR A 277 9.68 -10.17 -25.40
N ARG A 278 11.00 -10.19 -25.64
CA ARG A 278 11.62 -9.43 -26.74
C ARG A 278 11.09 -9.88 -28.10
N ALA A 279 11.05 -11.18 -28.36
CA ALA A 279 10.55 -11.73 -29.62
C ALA A 279 9.08 -11.38 -29.86
N TYR A 280 8.24 -11.45 -28.82
CA TYR A 280 6.82 -11.08 -28.90
C TYR A 280 6.64 -9.60 -29.27
N ILE A 281 7.30 -8.68 -28.56
CA ILE A 281 7.18 -7.25 -28.85
C ILE A 281 7.68 -6.95 -30.27
N LEU A 282 8.81 -7.51 -30.70
CA LEU A 282 9.33 -7.28 -32.05
C LEU A 282 8.39 -7.78 -33.15
N ALA A 283 7.68 -8.88 -32.93
CA ALA A 283 6.66 -9.34 -33.86
C ALA A 283 5.54 -8.30 -34.00
N GLU A 284 5.03 -7.76 -32.89
CA GLU A 284 3.98 -6.74 -32.87
C GLU A 284 4.40 -5.39 -33.49
N LEU A 285 5.69 -5.05 -33.43
CA LEU A 285 6.22 -3.81 -34.02
C LEU A 285 6.37 -3.89 -35.54
N ARG A 286 6.52 -5.08 -36.13
CA ARG A 286 6.65 -5.27 -37.59
C ARG A 286 5.35 -4.94 -38.34
N GLU A 287 4.22 -4.98 -37.65
CA GLU A 287 2.90 -4.62 -38.18
C GLU A 287 2.71 -3.10 -38.36
N ALA A 288 3.69 -2.27 -37.96
CA ALA A 288 3.60 -0.81 -38.03
C ALA A 288 4.83 -0.18 -38.73
N PRO A 289 4.67 0.96 -39.43
CA PRO A 289 5.81 1.68 -40.00
C PRO A 289 6.80 2.12 -38.92
N VAL A 290 8.09 1.82 -39.13
CA VAL A 290 9.19 1.99 -38.16
C VAL A 290 9.34 3.42 -37.64
N GLN A 291 9.02 4.43 -38.46
CA GLN A 291 9.18 5.84 -38.10
C GLN A 291 7.83 6.52 -37.75
N SER A 292 6.84 5.73 -37.33
CA SER A 292 5.52 6.26 -36.95
C SER A 292 5.40 6.55 -35.44
N PRO A 293 4.51 7.46 -35.02
CA PRO A 293 4.12 7.59 -33.61
C PRO A 293 3.47 6.30 -33.06
N ALA A 294 2.73 5.58 -33.92
CA ALA A 294 2.03 4.36 -33.55
C ALA A 294 2.99 3.24 -33.11
N VAL A 295 4.11 3.04 -33.81
CA VAL A 295 5.09 2.00 -33.42
C VAL A 295 5.81 2.35 -32.12
N ALA A 296 6.09 3.64 -31.86
CA ALA A 296 6.65 4.09 -30.60
C ALA A 296 5.67 3.87 -29.43
N ALA A 297 4.40 4.26 -29.62
CA ALA A 297 3.35 4.03 -28.64
C ALA A 297 3.15 2.54 -28.34
N ARG A 298 3.13 1.69 -29.38
CA ARG A 298 3.00 0.24 -29.23
C ARG A 298 4.19 -0.37 -28.49
N ALA A 299 5.42 0.03 -28.82
CA ALA A 299 6.61 -0.46 -28.12
C ALA A 299 6.56 -0.12 -26.62
N VAL A 300 6.31 1.14 -26.28
CA VAL A 300 6.23 1.59 -24.89
C VAL A 300 5.06 0.94 -24.14
N GLY A 301 3.88 0.87 -24.76
CA GLY A 301 2.69 0.31 -24.13
C GLY A 301 2.82 -1.18 -23.83
N LEU A 302 3.37 -1.97 -24.78
CA LEU A 302 3.65 -3.38 -24.56
C LEU A 302 4.73 -3.61 -23.49
N LEU A 303 5.74 -2.75 -23.42
CA LEU A 303 6.75 -2.80 -22.35
C LEU A 303 6.13 -2.61 -20.96
N PHE A 304 5.19 -1.67 -20.78
CA PHE A 304 4.50 -1.52 -19.49
C PHE A 304 3.63 -2.73 -19.12
N GLY A 305 3.24 -3.54 -20.09
CA GLY A 305 2.60 -4.84 -19.91
C GLY A 305 3.56 -5.98 -19.57
N ALA A 306 4.85 -5.85 -19.88
CA ALA A 306 5.82 -6.92 -19.80
C ALA A 306 6.07 -7.39 -18.35
N PRO A 307 6.20 -8.71 -18.10
CA PRO A 307 6.46 -9.26 -16.76
C PRO A 307 7.64 -8.61 -16.04
N GLU A 308 8.68 -8.24 -16.79
CA GLU A 308 9.91 -7.65 -16.28
C GLU A 308 9.70 -6.24 -15.70
N LEU A 309 8.72 -5.49 -16.22
CA LEU A 309 8.37 -4.14 -15.76
C LEU A 309 7.25 -4.10 -14.72
N GLN A 310 6.54 -5.21 -14.52
CA GLN A 310 5.61 -5.35 -13.39
C GLN A 310 6.33 -5.42 -12.04
N ARG A 311 7.63 -5.68 -12.04
CA ARG A 311 8.42 -5.92 -10.84
C ARG A 311 9.32 -4.73 -10.47
N ARG A 312 9.67 -4.62 -9.19
CA ARG A 312 10.61 -3.65 -8.63
C ARG A 312 11.54 -4.34 -7.65
#